data_AF-A0A061S4F2-F1
#
_entry.id   AF-A0A061S4F2-F1
#
_cell.length_a   1.000
_cell.length_b   1.000
_cell.length_c   1.000
_cell.angle_alpha   90.00
_cell.angle_beta   90.00
_cell.angle_gamma   90.00
#
_symmetry.space_group_name_H-M   'P 1'
#
loop_
_entity.id
_entity.type
_entity.pdbx_description
1 polymer ?
#
loop_
_entity_poly.entity_id
_entity_poly.type
_entity_poly.pdbx_seq_one_letter_code
_entity_poly.pdbx_strand_id
1 'polypeptide(L)'
;MPWRCPICLELAYKPCVNSCGHIFCFWCLHHAMNTYEASTCPSCRSSFSYFPWICEALHKYFSDAFPEEYKAREEAVTGISLAVSSELEPFCYPHS
;
A
#
# COMPACT_ATOMS: atom_id res chain seq x y z
N MET A 1 -8.69 -6.08 14.21
CA MET A 1 -9.26 -5.94 12.85
C MET A 1 -8.18 -6.35 11.85
N PRO A 2 -8.35 -7.45 11.09
CA PRO A 2 -7.28 -8.05 10.29
C PRO A 2 -6.87 -7.25 9.05
N TRP A 3 -7.64 -6.23 8.64
CA TRP A 3 -7.45 -5.49 7.38
C TRP A 3 -6.76 -4.12 7.54
N ARG A 4 -6.37 -3.75 8.77
CA ARG A 4 -5.70 -2.48 9.04
C ARG A 4 -4.23 -2.58 8.65
N CYS A 5 -3.73 -1.57 7.92
CA CYS A 5 -2.32 -1.44 7.62
C CYS A 5 -1.54 -1.22 8.93
N PRO A 6 -0.51 -2.03 9.23
CA PRO A 6 0.29 -1.89 10.46
C PRO A 6 1.09 -0.58 10.57
N ILE A 7 1.20 0.18 9.47
CA ILE A 7 1.98 1.43 9.40
C ILE A 7 1.10 2.63 9.74
N CYS A 8 0.04 2.86 8.96
CA CYS A 8 -0.85 4.01 9.18
C CYS A 8 -2.00 3.71 10.14
N LEU A 9 -2.14 2.45 10.57
CA LEU A 9 -3.16 1.96 11.48
C LEU A 9 -4.60 2.16 10.97
N GLU A 10 -4.84 2.31 9.68
CA GLU A 10 -6.19 2.43 9.10
C GLU A 10 -6.48 1.28 8.14
N LEU A 11 -7.72 1.13 7.66
CA LEU A 11 -8.02 0.17 6.57
C LEU A 11 -7.03 0.34 5.41
N ALA A 12 -6.45 -0.78 4.99
CA ALA A 12 -5.44 -0.78 3.95
C ALA A 12 -6.04 -0.32 2.61
N TYR A 13 -5.53 0.78 2.05
CA TYR A 13 -5.95 1.33 0.76
C TYR A 13 -4.96 0.92 -0.33
N LYS A 14 -5.48 0.43 -1.48
CA LYS A 14 -4.68 -0.25 -2.51
C LYS A 14 -3.75 -1.29 -1.87
N PRO A 15 -4.33 -2.32 -1.22
CA PRO A 15 -3.58 -3.22 -0.35
C PRO A 15 -2.56 -4.03 -1.13
N CYS A 16 -1.37 -4.20 -0.55
CA CYS A 16 -0.31 -5.08 -1.04
C CYS A 16 -0.10 -6.20 -0.04
N VAL A 17 0.11 -7.43 -0.53
CA VAL A 17 0.40 -8.59 0.30
C VAL A 17 1.87 -8.93 0.15
N ASN A 18 2.62 -8.82 1.24
CA ASN A 18 4.00 -9.25 1.25
C ASN A 18 4.09 -10.79 1.23
N SER A 19 5.23 -11.37 0.84
CA SER A 19 5.40 -12.82 0.70
C SER A 19 5.28 -13.56 2.03
N CYS A 20 5.52 -12.85 3.13
CA CYS A 20 5.25 -13.31 4.49
C CYS A 20 3.77 -13.26 4.89
N GLY A 21 2.86 -12.84 4.00
CA GLY A 21 1.41 -12.78 4.20
C GLY A 21 0.87 -11.50 4.85
N HIS A 22 1.73 -10.56 5.27
CA HIS A 22 1.28 -9.31 5.88
C HIS A 22 0.76 -8.30 4.84
N ILE A 23 -0.31 -7.59 5.21
CA ILE A 23 -1.02 -6.65 4.34
C ILE A 23 -0.66 -5.21 4.72
N PHE A 24 -0.37 -4.37 3.73
CA PHE A 24 -0.06 -2.95 3.91
C PHE A 24 -0.77 -2.10 2.84
N CYS A 25 -0.93 -0.79 3.07
CA CYS A 25 -1.23 0.13 1.97
C CYS A 25 -0.03 0.15 1.00
N PHE A 26 -0.28 0.24 -0.31
CA PHE A 26 0.77 0.36 -1.33
C PHE A 26 1.81 1.44 -0.97
N TRP A 27 1.35 2.67 -0.74
CA TRP A 27 2.24 3.78 -0.43
C TRP A 27 2.95 3.63 0.91
N CYS A 28 2.30 3.07 1.93
CA CYS A 28 2.95 2.86 3.22
C CYS A 28 4.11 1.86 3.13
N LEU A 29 3.91 0.75 2.41
CA LEU A 29 4.98 -0.23 2.20
C LEU A 29 6.09 0.33 1.31
N HIS A 30 5.72 1.04 0.23
CA HIS A 30 6.67 1.71 -0.66
C HIS A 30 7.61 2.67 0.10
N HIS A 31 7.05 3.54 0.95
CA HIS A 31 7.86 4.48 1.74
C HIS A 31 8.73 3.80 2.80
N ALA A 32 8.40 2.57 3.19
CA ALA A 32 9.18 1.78 4.13
C ALA A 32 10.29 0.94 3.46
N MET A 33 10.37 0.93 2.13
CA MET A 33 11.39 0.19 1.40
C MET A 33 12.76 0.85 1.55
N ASN A 34 13.80 0.02 1.62
CA ASN A 34 15.18 0.45 1.54
C ASN A 34 15.58 0.61 0.05
N THR A 35 16.23 1.72 -0.28
CA THR A 35 16.66 2.07 -1.64
C THR A 35 17.89 1.29 -2.11
N TYR A 36 18.77 0.89 -1.19
CA TYR A 36 20.09 0.34 -1.51
C TYR A 36 20.23 -1.14 -1.16
N GLU A 37 19.40 -1.63 -0.24
CA GLU A 37 19.46 -3.00 0.28
C GLU A 37 18.10 -3.68 0.20
N ALA A 38 18.08 -4.99 0.50
CA ALA A 38 16.81 -5.71 0.65
C ALA A 38 15.95 -5.06 1.73
N SER A 39 14.68 -4.86 1.41
CA SER A 39 13.71 -4.31 2.35
C SER A 39 13.28 -5.38 3.35
N THR A 40 12.77 -4.96 4.51
CA THR A 40 12.26 -5.88 5.52
C THR A 40 10.81 -5.57 5.84
N CYS A 41 10.01 -6.62 6.01
CA CYS A 41 8.61 -6.48 6.35
C CYS A 41 8.45 -5.68 7.65
N PRO A 42 7.70 -4.56 7.67
CA PRO A 42 7.52 -3.77 8.89
C PRO A 42 6.86 -4.53 10.06
N SER A 43 6.16 -5.63 9.79
CA SER A 43 5.48 -6.43 10.82
C SER A 43 6.34 -7.58 11.37
N CYS A 44 7.03 -8.34 10.52
CA CYS A 44 7.73 -9.56 10.93
C CYS A 44 9.22 -9.59 10.57
N ARG A 45 9.75 -8.52 9.96
CA ARG A 45 11.14 -8.37 9.53
C ARG A 45 11.65 -9.38 8.50
N SER A 46 10.76 -10.21 7.91
CA SER A 46 11.12 -11.04 6.77
C SER A 46 11.65 -10.18 5.61
N SER A 47 12.79 -10.58 5.06
CA SER A 47 13.44 -9.87 3.95
C SER A 47 12.66 -10.05 2.64
N PHE A 48 12.61 -9.00 1.83
CA PHE A 48 12.07 -9.02 0.47
C PHE A 48 12.81 -8.03 -0.43
N SER A 49 12.95 -8.39 -1.71
CA SER A 49 13.73 -7.61 -2.69
C SER A 49 12.93 -7.30 -3.95
N TYR A 50 11.60 -7.21 -3.82
CA TYR A 50 10.69 -6.92 -4.92
C TYR A 50 9.83 -5.71 -4.59
N PHE A 51 9.31 -5.07 -5.63
CA PHE A 51 8.38 -3.96 -5.50
C PHE A 51 6.98 -4.46 -5.14
N PRO A 52 6.25 -3.85 -4.20
CA PRO A 52 4.92 -4.30 -3.82
C PRO A 52 3.91 -4.14 -4.96
N TRP A 53 3.05 -5.14 -5.14
CA TRP A 53 1.96 -5.11 -6.12
C TRP A 53 0.61 -5.02 -5.40
N ILE A 54 -0.31 -4.26 -5.98
CA ILE A 54 -1.68 -4.16 -5.48
C ILE A 54 -2.35 -5.54 -5.65
N CYS A 55 -2.93 -6.05 -4.57
CA CYS A 55 -3.74 -7.24 -4.60
C CYS A 55 -5.17 -6.86 -5.03
N GLU A 56 -5.48 -7.04 -6.31
CA GLU A 56 -6.78 -6.69 -6.89
C GLU A 56 -7.97 -7.34 -6.16
N ALA A 57 -7.81 -8.59 -5.72
CA ALA A 57 -8.84 -9.29 -4.97
C ALA A 57 -9.17 -8.59 -3.64
N LEU A 58 -8.15 -8.15 -2.90
CA LEU A 58 -8.33 -7.40 -1.65
C LEU A 58 -8.79 -5.96 -1.90
N HIS A 59 -8.28 -5.31 -2.95
CA HIS A 59 -8.74 -4.00 -3.38
C HIS A 59 -10.26 -4.00 -3.62
N LYS A 60 -10.74 -4.96 -4.43
CA LYS A 60 -12.17 -5.15 -4.69
C LYS A 60 -12.94 -5.51 -3.42
N TYR A 61 -12.45 -6.48 -2.66
CA TYR A 61 -13.12 -6.89 -1.43
C TYR A 61 -13.27 -5.75 -0.43
N PHE A 62 -12.26 -4.90 -0.24
CA PHE A 62 -12.36 -3.76 0.67
C PHE A 62 -13.30 -2.68 0.15
N SER A 63 -13.29 -2.42 -1.16
CA SER A 63 -14.25 -1.50 -1.79
C SER A 63 -15.69 -1.98 -1.61
N ASP A 64 -15.94 -3.29 -1.71
CA ASP A 64 -17.28 -3.86 -1.62
C ASP A 64 -17.75 -4.02 -0.15
N ALA A 65 -16.86 -4.45 0.76
CA ALA A 65 -17.19 -4.77 2.15
C ALA A 65 -17.12 -3.56 3.10
N PHE A 66 -16.30 -2.55 2.78
CA PHE A 66 -16.07 -1.37 3.62
C PHE A 66 -16.16 -0.07 2.81
N PRO A 67 -17.25 0.18 2.06
CA PRO A 67 -17.30 1.24 1.05
C PRO A 67 -17.05 2.64 1.61
N GLU A 68 -17.61 2.98 2.76
CA GLU A 68 -17.43 4.30 3.40
C GLU A 68 -15.99 4.52 3.85
N GLU A 69 -15.44 3.56 4.60
CA GLU A 69 -14.06 3.63 5.09
C GLU A 69 -13.08 3.66 3.91
N TYR A 70 -13.28 2.81 2.90
CA TYR A 70 -12.41 2.73 1.74
C TYR A 70 -12.41 4.00 0.89
N LYS A 71 -13.58 4.63 0.70
CA LYS A 71 -13.70 5.93 0.03
C LYS A 71 -13.02 7.04 0.83
N ALA A 72 -13.19 7.07 2.16
CA ALA A 72 -12.50 8.04 3.01
C ALA A 72 -10.97 7.89 2.92
N ARG A 73 -10.47 6.66 2.78
CA ARG A 73 -9.04 6.42 2.54
C ARG A 73 -8.58 6.94 1.18
N GLU A 74 -9.38 6.76 0.12
CA GLU A 74 -9.10 7.32 -1.21
C GLU A 74 -8.98 8.84 -1.16
N GLU A 75 -9.93 9.52 -0.53
CA GLU A 75 -9.93 10.98 -0.37
C GLU A 75 -8.71 11.45 0.45
N ALA A 76 -8.38 10.75 1.53
CA ALA A 76 -7.21 11.07 2.36
C ALA A 76 -5.88 10.90 1.59
N VAL A 77 -5.77 9.87 0.74
CA VAL A 77 -4.54 9.61 -0.04
C VAL A 77 -4.46 10.51 -1.27
N THR A 78 -5.57 10.82 -1.94
CA THR A 78 -5.60 11.75 -3.08
C THR A 78 -5.45 13.21 -2.64
N GLY A 79 -5.93 13.57 -1.45
CA GLY A 79 -5.64 14.86 -0.80
C GLY A 79 -4.16 15.06 -0.49
N ILE A 80 -3.43 13.97 -0.20
CA ILE A 80 -1.96 13.99 -0.10
C ILE A 80 -1.31 14.15 -1.48
N SER A 81 -1.89 13.60 -2.55
CA SER A 81 -1.37 13.75 -3.92
C SER A 81 -1.31 15.21 -4.38
N LEU A 82 -2.24 16.09 -3.97
CA LEU A 82 -2.17 17.53 -4.26
C LEU A 82 -1.02 18.22 -3.50
N ALA A 83 -0.66 17.74 -2.30
CA ALA A 83 0.50 18.25 -1.56
C ALA A 83 1.83 17.67 -2.06
N VAL A 84 1.81 16.51 -2.74
CA VAL A 84 2.99 15.84 -3.35
C VAL A 84 3.10 16.13 -4.86
N SER A 85 2.21 16.94 -5.43
CA SER A 85 2.21 17.28 -6.86
C SER A 85 3.36 18.18 -7.31
N SER A 86 4.20 18.69 -6.41
CA SER A 86 5.37 19.47 -6.84
C SER A 86 6.50 18.62 -7.40
N GLU A 87 6.57 17.30 -7.13
CA GLU A 87 7.64 16.45 -7.66
C GLU A 87 7.16 15.03 -8.01
N LEU A 88 6.66 14.91 -9.24
CA LEU A 88 6.78 13.73 -10.14
C LEU A 88 5.85 12.52 -9.89
N GLU A 89 4.77 12.45 -10.68
CA GLU A 89 4.39 11.18 -11.32
C GLU A 89 5.34 10.92 -12.50
N PRO A 90 5.78 9.67 -12.68
CA PRO A 90 5.09 8.86 -13.67
C PRO A 90 4.75 7.46 -13.15
N PHE A 91 3.52 7.07 -13.43
CA PHE A 91 3.07 5.68 -13.46
C PHE A 91 4.06 4.81 -14.27
N CYS A 92 4.90 4.05 -13.57
CA CYS A 92 5.56 2.89 -14.15
C CYS A 92 4.79 1.64 -13.73
N TYR A 93 3.70 1.33 -14.46
CA TYR A 93 3.27 -0.06 -14.62
C TYR A 93 4.05 -0.64 -15.81
N PRO A 94 5.04 -1.51 -15.63
CA PRO A 94 5.45 -2.38 -16.71
C PRO A 94 4.38 -3.47 -16.86
N HIS A 95 3.51 -3.29 -17.86
CA HIS A 95 2.85 -4.41 -18.54
C HIS A 95 3.90 -5.09 -19.43
N SER A 96 4.42 -6.24 -19.00
CA SER A 96 4.82 -7.39 -19.85
C SER A 96 5.53 -8.44 -18.99
#